data_AF-A0A7S4NI06-F1
#
_entry.id   AF-A0A7S4NI06-F1
#
_cell.length_a   1.000
_cell.length_b   1.000
_cell.length_c   1.000
_cell.angle_alpha   90.00
_cell.angle_beta   90.00
_cell.angle_gamma   90.00
#
_symmetry.space_group_name_H-M   'P 1'
#
loop_
_entity.id
_entity.type
_entity.pdbx_description
1 polymer ?
#
loop_
_entity_poly.entity_id
_entity_poly.type
_entity_poly.pdbx_seq_one_letter_code
_entity_poly.pdbx_strand_id
1 'polypeptide(L)'
;VLVTRPTKDGKPPSIGIDQKGSFLDEARSRFDFSWTGALSSKELAEVEKICQDTIQLGLPVKSYVSPLEAATKISSLRAVFGEKYPDPVRVVAIAPAKIPDILAKPEDEMWKDYSVEFCGGTHLSNTK
;
A
#
# COMPACT_ATOMS: atom_id res chain seq x y z
N VAL A 1 -1.17 -4.45 -1.60
CA VAL A 1 -0.61 -3.08 -1.67
C VAL A 1 0.82 -3.11 -1.18
N LEU A 2 1.71 -2.37 -1.84
CA LEU A 2 3.13 -2.31 -1.51
C LEU A 2 3.33 -1.62 -0.15
N VAL A 3 3.92 -2.33 0.81
CA VAL A 3 4.44 -1.74 2.05
C VAL A 3 5.91 -1.44 1.82
N THR A 4 6.31 -0.18 1.97
CA THR A 4 7.71 0.21 1.81
C THR A 4 8.39 0.11 3.16
N ARG A 5 8.96 -1.06 3.50
CA ARG A 5 9.88 -1.12 4.64
C ARG A 5 11.23 -0.53 4.23
N PRO A 6 11.89 0.26 5.09
CA PRO A 6 13.29 0.60 4.90
C PRO A 6 14.12 -0.68 4.75
N THR A 7 15.08 -0.69 3.82
CA THR A 7 16.03 -1.80 3.73
C THR A 7 16.85 -1.90 5.03
N LYS A 8 17.26 -3.11 5.43
CA LYS A 8 18.11 -3.32 6.62
C LYS A 8 19.42 -2.53 6.59
N ASP A 9 19.84 -2.12 5.39
CA ASP A 9 21.09 -1.39 5.15
C ASP A 9 20.91 0.14 5.18
N GLY A 10 19.72 0.64 5.55
CA GLY A 10 19.44 2.08 5.59
C GLY A 10 19.41 2.76 4.23
N LYS A 11 19.46 1.99 3.12
CA LYS A 11 19.25 2.54 1.79
C LYS A 11 17.77 2.90 1.62
N PRO A 12 17.45 4.10 1.11
CA PRO A 12 16.08 4.44 0.76
C PRO A 12 15.55 3.39 -0.23
N PRO A 13 14.27 3.01 -0.14
CA PRO A 13 13.67 2.13 -1.13
C PRO A 13 13.92 2.71 -2.51
N SER A 14 14.40 1.87 -3.43
CA SER A 14 14.77 2.28 -4.79
C SER A 14 13.65 3.13 -5.38
N ILE A 15 13.99 4.35 -5.81
CA ILE A 15 13.14 5.21 -6.61
C ILE A 15 12.60 4.36 -7.78
N GLY A 16 11.27 4.15 -7.84
CA GLY A 16 10.61 3.53 -8.99
C GLY A 16 9.94 2.15 -8.78
N ILE A 17 9.45 1.81 -7.58
CA ILE A 17 8.55 0.66 -7.40
C ILE A 17 7.10 1.12 -7.42
N ASP A 18 6.46 1.01 -8.57
CA ASP A 18 5.07 1.38 -8.80
C ASP A 18 4.26 0.15 -9.21
N GLN A 19 3.02 0.09 -8.76
CA GLN A 19 2.06 -0.88 -9.27
C GLN A 19 1.83 -0.66 -10.77
N LYS A 20 1.85 -1.75 -11.53
CA LYS A 20 1.59 -1.78 -12.99
C LYS A 20 0.35 -2.60 -13.35
N GLY A 21 -0.18 -3.37 -12.40
CA GLY A 21 -1.36 -4.19 -12.61
C GLY A 21 -1.68 -5.06 -11.40
N SER A 22 -2.91 -5.55 -11.36
CA SER A 22 -3.35 -6.51 -10.35
C SER A 22 -4.49 -7.35 -10.92
N PHE A 23 -4.55 -8.61 -10.53
CA PHE A 23 -5.62 -9.54 -10.91
C PHE A 23 -5.94 -10.45 -9.73
N LEU A 24 -7.22 -10.73 -9.52
CA LEU A 24 -7.69 -11.63 -8.47
C LEU A 24 -8.85 -12.45 -9.02
N ASP A 25 -8.77 -13.76 -8.87
CA ASP A 25 -9.87 -14.70 -9.02
C ASP A 25 -9.85 -15.71 -7.86
N GLU A 26 -10.76 -16.69 -7.90
CA GLU A 26 -10.89 -17.72 -6.87
C GLU A 26 -9.67 -18.67 -6.79
N ALA A 27 -8.88 -18.77 -7.87
CA ALA A 27 -7.76 -19.69 -7.97
C ALA A 27 -6.42 -19.01 -7.66
N ARG A 28 -6.27 -17.71 -7.96
CA ARG A 28 -5.01 -17.00 -7.83
C ARG A 28 -5.17 -15.49 -7.69
N SER A 29 -4.13 -14.90 -7.10
CA SER A 29 -3.87 -13.47 -7.11
C SER A 29 -2.58 -13.20 -7.89
N ARG A 30 -2.54 -12.10 -8.63
CA ARG A 30 -1.35 -11.57 -9.32
C ARG A 30 -1.21 -10.10 -8.98
N PHE A 31 0.01 -9.67 -8.66
CA PHE A 31 0.34 -8.27 -8.43
C PHE A 31 1.57 -7.91 -9.25
N ASP A 32 1.43 -6.93 -10.14
CA ASP A 32 2.46 -6.51 -11.08
C ASP A 32 3.05 -5.17 -10.61
N PHE A 33 4.37 -5.06 -10.57
CA PHE A 33 5.08 -3.84 -10.16
C PHE A 33 6.34 -3.61 -10.99
N SER A 34 6.82 -2.37 -11.06
CA SER A 34 8.08 -2.06 -11.73
C SER A 34 9.27 -2.58 -10.92
N TRP A 35 10.10 -3.38 -11.57
CA TRP A 35 11.34 -3.93 -11.02
C TRP A 35 12.32 -4.20 -12.17
N THR A 36 13.63 -4.13 -11.90
CA THR A 36 14.65 -4.44 -12.89
C THR A 36 15.03 -5.91 -12.82
N GLY A 37 14.55 -6.69 -13.78
CA GLY A 37 14.86 -8.13 -13.88
C GLY A 37 13.89 -9.00 -13.08
N ALA A 38 14.24 -10.28 -12.91
CA ALA A 38 13.52 -11.18 -12.03
C ALA A 38 14.03 -11.04 -10.59
N LEU A 39 13.15 -11.18 -9.60
CA LEU A 39 13.58 -11.33 -8.22
C LEU A 39 14.35 -12.64 -8.06
N SER A 40 15.47 -12.59 -7.33
CA SER A 40 16.16 -13.79 -6.88
C SER A 40 15.31 -14.56 -5.88
N SER A 41 15.59 -15.85 -5.70
CA SER A 41 14.89 -16.68 -4.70
C SER A 41 15.01 -16.13 -3.28
N LYS A 42 16.11 -15.43 -2.97
CA LYS A 42 16.31 -14.79 -1.66
C LYS A 42 15.40 -13.58 -1.50
N GLU A 43 15.33 -12.70 -2.50
CA GLU A 43 14.44 -11.52 -2.47
C GLU A 43 12.97 -11.95 -2.43
N LEU A 44 12.59 -13.00 -3.16
CA LEU A 44 11.24 -13.58 -3.08
C LEU A 44 10.90 -14.06 -1.67
N ALA A 45 11.80 -14.79 -1.02
CA ALA A 45 11.61 -15.25 0.35
C ALA A 45 11.51 -14.08 1.36
N GLU A 46 12.26 -12.99 1.12
CA GLU A 46 12.17 -11.78 1.95
C GLU A 46 10.82 -11.07 1.79
N VAL A 47 10.33 -10.93 0.55
CA VAL A 47 9.00 -10.37 0.27
C VAL A 47 7.91 -11.22 0.94
N GLU A 48 7.97 -12.55 0.78
CA GLU A 48 7.03 -13.47 1.42
C GLU A 48 7.04 -13.30 2.94
N LYS A 49 8.22 -13.26 3.55
CA LYS A 49 8.36 -13.06 4.99
C LYS A 49 7.73 -11.74 5.45
N ILE A 50 7.94 -10.65 4.71
CA ILE A 50 7.34 -9.34 5.04
C ILE A 50 5.81 -9.42 5.00
N CYS A 51 5.24 -10.09 4.00
CA CYS A 51 3.80 -10.31 3.89
C CYS A 51 3.28 -11.12 5.08
N GLN A 52 3.91 -12.25 5.40
CA GLN A 52 3.53 -13.10 6.54
C GLN A 52 3.64 -12.36 7.87
N ASP A 53 4.74 -11.64 8.12
CA ASP A 53 4.92 -10.83 9.33
C ASP A 53 3.77 -9.81 9.46
N THR A 54 3.39 -9.15 8.35
CA THR A 54 2.32 -8.14 8.34
C THR A 54 0.93 -8.75 8.59
N ILE A 55 0.68 -9.96 8.07
CA ILE A 55 -0.54 -10.73 8.36
C ILE A 55 -0.62 -11.04 9.86
N GLN A 56 0.48 -11.48 10.47
CA GLN A 56 0.50 -11.84 11.88
C GLN A 56 0.29 -10.66 12.84
N LEU A 57 0.60 -9.44 12.40
CA LEU A 57 0.31 -8.23 13.18
C LEU A 57 -1.19 -7.97 13.37
N GLY A 58 -2.07 -8.53 12.53
CA GLY A 58 -3.51 -8.28 12.61
C GLY A 58 -3.88 -6.80 12.50
N LEU A 59 -3.17 -6.06 11.65
CA LEU A 59 -3.38 -4.62 11.48
C LEU A 59 -4.79 -4.34 10.99
N PRO A 60 -5.47 -3.30 11.51
CA PRO A 60 -6.81 -2.98 11.06
C PRO A 60 -6.78 -2.48 9.62
N VAL A 61 -7.77 -2.90 8.84
CA VAL A 61 -8.03 -2.42 7.49
C VAL A 61 -9.27 -1.52 7.57
N LYS A 62 -9.12 -0.26 7.16
CA LYS A 62 -10.17 0.75 7.22
C LYS A 62 -10.33 1.43 5.88
N SER A 63 -11.54 1.91 5.61
CA SER A 63 -11.82 2.74 4.46
C SER A 63 -12.55 4.02 4.85
N TYR A 64 -12.30 5.10 4.13
CA TYR A 64 -12.87 6.41 4.37
C TYR A 64 -13.06 7.16 3.05
N VAL A 65 -14.15 7.92 2.93
CA VAL A 65 -14.43 8.76 1.77
C VAL A 65 -13.91 10.16 2.06
N SER A 66 -12.97 10.65 1.24
CA SER A 66 -12.28 11.92 1.43
C SER A 66 -12.39 12.77 0.16
N PRO A 67 -12.36 14.11 0.26
CA PRO A 67 -12.05 14.95 -0.89
C PRO A 67 -10.76 14.48 -1.57
N LEU A 68 -10.78 14.39 -2.88
CA LEU A 68 -9.64 13.91 -3.67
C LEU A 68 -8.38 14.74 -3.41
N GLU A 69 -8.52 16.07 -3.37
CA GLU A 69 -7.42 17.00 -3.15
C GLU A 69 -6.72 16.82 -1.78
N ALA A 70 -7.48 16.44 -0.75
CA ALA A 70 -6.90 16.18 0.57
C ALA A 70 -6.17 14.83 0.59
N ALA A 71 -6.76 13.81 -0.05
CA ALA A 71 -6.22 12.46 -0.02
C ALA A 71 -4.96 12.29 -0.88
N THR A 72 -4.83 13.03 -1.98
CA THR A 72 -3.63 13.01 -2.84
C THR A 72 -2.37 13.57 -2.17
N LYS A 73 -2.52 14.30 -1.05
CA LYS A 73 -1.39 14.84 -0.27
C LYS A 73 -0.74 13.78 0.63
N ILE A 74 -1.36 12.61 0.80
CA ILE A 74 -0.81 11.54 1.66
C ILE A 74 0.49 11.02 1.04
N SER A 75 1.61 11.16 1.75
CA SER A 75 2.96 10.84 1.25
C SER A 75 3.17 9.35 0.91
N SER A 76 2.45 8.46 1.61
CA SER A 76 2.48 7.02 1.38
C SER A 76 1.43 6.51 0.40
N LEU A 77 0.61 7.41 -0.17
CA LEU A 77 -0.45 7.03 -1.08
C LEU A 77 0.09 6.28 -2.28
N ARG A 78 -0.43 5.06 -2.48
CA ARG A 78 -0.25 4.28 -3.70
C ARG A 78 -1.51 4.42 -4.55
N ALA A 79 -1.35 5.05 -5.71
CA ALA A 79 -2.38 5.17 -6.73
C ALA A 79 -1.74 4.81 -8.08
N VAL A 80 -2.55 4.33 -9.02
CA VAL A 80 -2.08 4.00 -10.36
C VAL A 80 -1.96 5.30 -11.15
N PHE A 81 -0.73 5.68 -11.49
CA PHE A 81 -0.46 6.90 -12.23
C PHE A 81 -1.12 6.85 -13.62
N GLY A 82 -1.93 7.86 -13.94
CA GLY A 82 -2.68 7.96 -15.19
C GLY A 82 -4.16 7.56 -15.09
N GLU A 83 -4.59 6.97 -13.98
CA GLU A 83 -6.01 6.73 -13.73
C GLU A 83 -6.72 7.99 -13.22
N LYS A 84 -7.98 8.15 -13.61
CA LYS A 84 -8.85 9.21 -13.07
C LYS A 84 -9.62 8.66 -11.88
N TYR A 85 -9.40 9.25 -10.72
CA TYR A 85 -10.16 8.94 -9.51
C TYR A 85 -11.33 9.92 -9.35
N PRO A 86 -12.49 9.46 -8.84
CA PRO A 86 -13.63 10.34 -8.57
C PRO A 86 -13.35 11.25 -7.38
N ASP A 87 -14.08 12.37 -7.31
CA ASP A 87 -14.16 13.22 -6.12
C ASP A 87 -15.61 13.20 -5.60
N PRO A 88 -15.88 12.73 -4.37
CA PRO A 88 -14.91 12.25 -3.39
C PRO A 88 -14.33 10.87 -3.71
N VAL A 89 -13.13 10.60 -3.21
CA VAL A 89 -12.40 9.35 -3.41
C VAL A 89 -12.48 8.44 -2.19
N ARG A 90 -12.52 7.13 -2.41
CA ARG A 90 -12.42 6.14 -1.34
C ARG A 90 -10.97 5.77 -1.07
N VAL A 91 -10.51 6.12 0.13
CA VAL A 91 -9.19 5.76 0.65
C VAL A 91 -9.31 4.47 1.44
N VAL A 92 -8.40 3.53 1.24
CA VAL A 92 -8.22 2.34 2.06
C VAL A 92 -6.85 2.39 2.72
N ALA A 93 -6.79 2.09 4.02
CA ALA A 93 -5.54 2.06 4.77
C ALA A 93 -5.42 0.76 5.57
N ILE A 94 -4.21 0.20 5.54
CA ILE A 94 -3.76 -0.91 6.37
C ILE A 94 -2.74 -0.35 7.35
N ALA A 95 -3.24 0.21 8.45
CA ALA A 95 -2.47 0.97 9.43
C ALA A 95 -3.15 0.94 10.80
N PRO A 96 -2.42 1.04 11.91
CA PRO A 96 -3.02 1.17 13.24
C PRO A 96 -3.76 2.51 13.43
N ALA A 97 -3.38 3.55 12.68
CA ALA A 97 -4.02 4.86 12.71
C ALA A 97 -5.32 4.89 11.90
N LYS A 98 -6.25 5.79 12.25
CA LYS A 98 -7.46 6.01 11.46
C LYS A 98 -7.14 6.93 10.29
N ILE A 99 -7.86 6.77 9.17
CA ILE A 99 -7.65 7.60 7.97
C ILE A 99 -7.81 9.11 8.24
N PRO A 100 -8.75 9.60 9.07
CA PRO A 100 -8.79 11.02 9.45
C PRO A 100 -7.52 11.53 10.12
N ASP A 101 -6.83 10.70 10.91
CA ASP A 101 -5.56 11.08 11.56
C ASP A 101 -4.42 11.17 10.52
N ILE A 102 -4.44 10.27 9.52
CA ILE A 102 -3.53 10.31 8.37
C ILE A 102 -3.78 11.59 7.55
N LEU A 103 -5.04 11.91 7.25
CA LEU A 103 -5.45 13.11 6.50
C LEU A 103 -5.11 14.41 7.24
N ALA A 104 -5.06 14.40 8.58
CA ALA A 104 -4.67 15.57 9.38
C ALA A 104 -3.16 15.86 9.31
N LYS A 105 -2.34 14.84 9.03
CA LYS A 105 -0.87 14.95 8.91
C LYS A 105 -0.38 14.17 7.69
N PRO A 106 -0.82 14.50 6.47
CA PRO A 106 -0.67 13.63 5.30
C PRO A 106 0.80 13.41 4.89
N GLU A 107 1.68 14.32 5.27
CA GLU A 107 3.11 14.30 4.93
C GLU A 107 3.99 13.62 6.01
N ASP A 108 3.40 13.12 7.11
CA ASP A 108 4.18 12.47 8.16
C ASP A 108 4.92 11.22 7.60
N GLU A 109 6.23 11.19 7.82
CA GLU A 109 7.10 10.12 7.34
C GLU A 109 6.71 8.75 7.90
N MET A 110 6.06 8.72 9.08
CA MET A 110 5.58 7.46 9.69
C MET A 110 4.59 6.71 8.79
N TRP A 111 3.88 7.41 7.88
CA TRP A 111 2.90 6.77 7.01
C TRP A 111 3.55 5.89 5.93
N LYS A 112 4.84 6.06 5.65
CA LYS A 112 5.56 5.26 4.63
C LYS A 112 5.70 3.78 5.01
N ASP A 113 5.61 3.47 6.30
CA ASP A 113 5.62 2.11 6.84
C ASP A 113 4.27 1.37 6.68
N TYR A 114 3.23 2.09 6.25
CA TYR A 114 1.88 1.55 6.11
C TYR A 114 1.38 1.66 4.67
N SER A 115 0.42 0.82 4.34
CA SER A 115 -0.23 0.83 3.03
C SER A 115 -1.44 1.76 3.06
N VAL A 116 -1.46 2.73 2.14
CA VAL A 116 -2.61 3.60 1.88
C VAL A 116 -2.83 3.66 0.38
N GLU A 117 -4.05 3.43 -0.08
CA GLU A 117 -4.39 3.43 -1.51
C GLU A 117 -5.77 4.02 -1.81
N PHE A 118 -6.01 4.38 -3.07
CA PHE A 118 -7.35 4.57 -3.59
C PHE A 118 -7.90 3.25 -4.11
N CYS A 119 -8.96 2.74 -3.50
CA CYS A 119 -9.53 1.45 -3.88
C CYS A 119 -11.05 1.40 -3.69
N GLY A 120 -11.75 0.95 -4.73
CA GLY A 120 -13.19 0.69 -4.72
C GLY A 120 -13.58 -0.75 -4.36
N GLY A 121 -12.60 -1.64 -4.18
CA GLY A 121 -12.82 -3.06 -3.89
C GLY A 121 -13.29 -3.34 -2.46
N THR A 122 -13.73 -4.58 -2.23
CA THR A 122 -14.03 -5.11 -0.91
C THR A 122 -12.76 -5.58 -0.22
N HIS A 123 -12.69 -5.39 1.10
CA HIS A 123 -11.53 -5.78 1.90
C HIS A 123 -11.98 -6.49 3.19
N LEU A 124 -11.09 -7.32 3.72
CA LEU A 124 -11.20 -7.83 5.09
C LEU A 124 -11.10 -6.71 6.12
N SER A 125 -11.45 -6.99 7.37
CA SER A 125 -11.44 -5.99 8.46
C SER A 125 -10.07 -5.78 9.10
N ASN A 126 -9.16 -6.75 8.93
CA ASN A 126 -7.79 -6.72 9.41
C ASN A 126 -6.90 -7.64 8.53
N THR A 127 -5.59 -7.68 8.79
CA THR A 127 -4.64 -8.46 7.99
C THR A 127 -4.60 -9.97 8.29
N LYS A 128 -5.34 -10.46 9.29
CA LYS A 128 -5.37 -11.85 9.74
C LYS A 128 -6.71 -12.54 9.46
#